data_AF-A0A529PCZ7-F1
#
_entry.id   AF-A0A529PCZ7-F1
#
_cell.length_a   1.000
_cell.length_b   1.000
_cell.length_c   1.000
_cell.angle_alpha   90.00
_cell.angle_beta   90.00
_cell.angle_gamma   90.00
#
_symmetry.space_group_name_H-M   'P 1'
#
loop_
_entity.id
_entity.type
_entity.pdbx_description
1 polymer ?
#
loop_
_entity_poly.entity_id
_entity_poly.type
_entity_poly.pdbx_seq_one_letter_code
_entity_poly.pdbx_strand_id
1 'polypeptide(L)'
;FGELVPAASADARLAALLHDAPEYVIGDMISPFKSVMGGSYKDCELRLQRAIHLRFSLPADLGAALRKEIKRADQIAAYYEATLLAGFSTAEATEYFGRPRGFSIERLDFTPRSVTWAQTAFLKRFTALEAKRPSFVAANSTT
;
A
#
# COMPACT_ATOMS: atom_id res chain seq x y z
N PHE A 1 7.02 -2.50 2.27
CA PHE A 1 7.00 -3.48 1.15
C PHE A 1 8.38 -3.75 0.55
N GLY A 2 9.10 -2.73 0.06
CA GLY A 2 10.36 -2.92 -0.66
C GLY A 2 11.50 -3.62 0.11
N GLU A 3 11.55 -3.47 1.43
CA GLU A 3 12.47 -4.21 2.31
C GLU A 3 12.05 -5.67 2.52
N LEU A 4 10.75 -5.96 2.52
CA LEU A 4 10.22 -7.32 2.72
C LEU A 4 10.36 -8.17 1.46
N VAL A 5 10.24 -7.55 0.29
CA VAL A 5 10.36 -8.22 -1.01
C VAL A 5 11.36 -7.47 -1.90
N PRO A 6 12.68 -7.58 -1.64
CA PRO A 6 13.69 -6.84 -2.39
C PRO A 6 13.67 -7.10 -3.90
N ALA A 7 13.33 -8.34 -4.30
CA ALA A 7 13.23 -8.76 -5.70
C ALA A 7 11.90 -8.35 -6.39
N ALA A 8 11.00 -7.64 -5.70
CA ALA A 8 9.73 -7.22 -6.29
C ALA A 8 9.94 -6.32 -7.52
N SER A 9 9.18 -6.60 -8.58
CA SER A 9 9.15 -5.79 -9.80
C SER A 9 8.70 -4.36 -9.55
N ALA A 10 8.95 -3.46 -10.51
CA ALA A 10 8.48 -2.09 -10.45
C ALA A 10 6.93 -2.02 -10.32
N ASP A 11 6.21 -2.87 -11.06
CA ASP A 11 4.75 -2.99 -10.99
C ASP A 11 4.27 -3.40 -9.59
N ALA A 12 4.89 -4.41 -8.98
CA ALA A 12 4.54 -4.86 -7.65
C ALA A 12 4.80 -3.77 -6.59
N ARG A 13 5.90 -3.03 -6.74
CA ARG A 13 6.22 -1.90 -5.85
C ARG A 13 5.28 -0.71 -6.05
N LEU A 14 4.81 -0.46 -7.27
CA LEU A 14 3.82 0.57 -7.56
C LEU A 14 2.45 0.18 -6.99
N ALA A 15 2.02 -1.06 -7.19
CA ALA A 15 0.79 -1.59 -6.60
C ALA A 15 0.81 -1.46 -5.07
N ALA A 16 1.95 -1.72 -4.42
CA ALA A 16 2.12 -1.49 -2.98
C ALA A 16 2.05 0.01 -2.60
N LEU A 17 2.61 0.91 -3.42
CA LEU A 17 2.54 2.36 -3.17
C LEU A 17 1.09 2.88 -3.28
N LEU A 18 0.29 2.29 -4.16
CA LEU A 18 -1.09 2.69 -4.46
C LEU A 18 -2.16 1.88 -3.70
N HIS A 19 -1.79 1.11 -2.68
CA HIS A 19 -2.74 0.19 -2.03
C HIS A 19 -3.88 0.92 -1.30
N ASP A 20 -3.61 2.10 -0.71
CA ASP A 20 -4.59 2.98 -0.06
C ASP A 20 -5.03 4.14 -0.94
N ALA A 21 -4.68 4.13 -2.22
CA ALA A 21 -5.09 5.19 -3.13
C ALA A 21 -6.62 5.44 -3.13
N PRO A 22 -7.54 4.45 -3.00
CA PRO A 22 -8.98 4.69 -2.92
C PRO A 22 -9.40 5.71 -1.86
N GLU A 23 -8.62 5.87 -0.79
CA GLU A 23 -8.92 6.77 0.33
C GLU A 23 -8.95 8.25 -0.08
N TYR A 24 -8.36 8.63 -1.23
CA TYR A 24 -8.53 9.99 -1.76
C TYR A 24 -10.00 10.32 -2.10
N VAL A 25 -10.82 9.30 -2.38
CA VAL A 25 -12.25 9.45 -2.70
C VAL A 25 -13.13 9.17 -1.49
N ILE A 26 -12.85 8.08 -0.77
CA ILE A 26 -13.75 7.58 0.28
C ILE A 26 -13.33 7.99 1.70
N GLY A 27 -12.18 8.67 1.83
CA GLY A 27 -11.55 8.98 3.11
C GLY A 27 -10.82 7.78 3.73
N ASP A 28 -9.92 8.07 4.67
CA ASP A 28 -9.26 7.07 5.49
C ASP A 28 -10.24 6.57 6.56
N MET A 29 -10.32 5.24 6.69
CA MET A 29 -11.19 4.56 7.64
C MET A 29 -10.38 3.55 8.42
N ILE A 30 -10.33 3.71 9.74
CA ILE A 30 -9.63 2.74 10.59
C ILE A 30 -10.27 1.34 10.46
N SER A 31 -9.42 0.31 10.50
CA SER A 31 -9.80 -1.09 10.29
C SER A 31 -11.02 -1.57 11.11
N PRO A 32 -11.20 -1.17 12.39
CA PRO A 32 -12.38 -1.56 13.18
C PRO A 32 -13.72 -1.09 12.59
N PHE A 33 -13.76 0.04 11.87
CA PHE A 33 -14.99 0.50 11.22
C PHE A 33 -15.20 -0.18 9.86
N LYS A 34 -14.13 -0.51 9.12
CA LYS A 34 -14.24 -1.26 7.86
C LYS A 34 -15.01 -2.59 8.03
N SER A 35 -14.91 -3.25 9.20
CA SER A 35 -15.64 -4.49 9.49
C SER A 35 -17.14 -4.31 9.76
N VAL A 36 -17.56 -3.10 10.16
CA VAL A 36 -18.94 -2.78 10.56
C VAL A 36 -19.74 -2.16 9.41
N MET A 37 -19.08 -1.46 8.48
CA MET A 37 -19.71 -0.72 7.37
C MET A 37 -20.37 -1.60 6.29
N GLY A 38 -20.31 -2.93 6.41
CA GLY A 38 -20.99 -3.86 5.52
C GLY A 38 -20.35 -4.00 4.12
N GLY A 39 -20.99 -4.80 3.26
CA GLY A 39 -20.43 -5.21 1.96
C GLY A 39 -20.32 -4.09 0.92
N SER A 40 -21.26 -3.14 0.92
CA SER A 40 -21.30 -2.06 -0.08
C SER A 40 -20.09 -1.14 -0.02
N TYR A 41 -19.54 -0.88 1.18
CA TYR A 41 -18.33 -0.09 1.34
C TYR A 41 -17.13 -0.81 0.72
N LYS A 42 -16.95 -2.10 1.03
CA LYS A 42 -15.88 -2.93 0.49
C LYS A 42 -15.96 -3.07 -1.03
N ASP A 43 -17.16 -3.18 -1.58
CA ASP A 43 -17.36 -3.23 -3.03
C ASP A 43 -16.97 -1.90 -3.69
N CYS A 44 -17.27 -0.77 -3.05
CA CYS A 44 -16.86 0.55 -3.52
C CYS A 44 -15.33 0.70 -3.51
N GLU A 45 -14.69 0.38 -2.39
CA GLU A 45 -13.22 0.38 -2.23
C GLU A 45 -12.55 -0.51 -3.30
N LEU A 46 -13.07 -1.71 -3.53
CA LEU A 46 -12.56 -2.62 -4.56
C LEU A 46 -12.72 -2.06 -5.98
N ARG A 47 -13.86 -1.44 -6.30
CA ARG A 47 -14.10 -0.83 -7.61
C ARG A 47 -13.15 0.34 -7.86
N LEU A 48 -12.91 1.17 -6.85
CA LEU A 48 -11.93 2.25 -6.91
C LEU A 48 -10.51 1.73 -7.10
N GLN A 49 -10.11 0.71 -6.32
CA GLN A 49 -8.78 0.11 -6.45
C GLN A 49 -8.55 -0.43 -7.87
N ARG A 50 -9.53 -1.14 -8.44
CA ARG A 50 -9.47 -1.65 -9.82
C ARG A 50 -9.34 -0.51 -10.84
N ALA A 51 -10.12 0.57 -10.69
CA ALA A 51 -10.05 1.72 -11.57
C ALA A 51 -8.68 2.41 -11.51
N ILE A 52 -8.11 2.56 -10.31
CA ILE A 52 -6.78 3.12 -10.07
C ILE A 52 -5.70 2.24 -10.69
N HIS A 53 -5.74 0.92 -10.46
CA HIS A 53 -4.81 -0.01 -11.10
C HIS A 53 -4.83 0.12 -12.62
N LEU A 54 -6.02 0.08 -13.24
CA LEU A 54 -6.17 0.22 -14.69
C LEU A 54 -5.67 1.57 -15.21
N ARG A 55 -5.92 2.66 -14.47
CA ARG A 55 -5.42 4.01 -14.82
C ARG A 55 -3.90 4.07 -14.90
N PHE A 56 -3.21 3.26 -14.10
CA PHE A 56 -1.75 3.14 -14.09
C PHE A 56 -1.26 1.87 -14.77
N SER A 57 -2.05 1.27 -15.67
CA SER A 57 -1.65 0.08 -16.45
C SER A 57 -1.17 -1.10 -15.58
N LEU A 58 -1.70 -1.25 -14.37
CA LEU A 58 -1.52 -2.42 -13.51
C LEU A 58 -2.69 -3.40 -13.74
N PRO A 59 -2.52 -4.70 -13.42
CA PRO A 59 -3.64 -5.63 -13.39
C PRO A 59 -4.75 -5.13 -12.46
N ALA A 60 -6.00 -5.15 -12.91
CA ALA A 60 -7.15 -4.72 -12.10
C ALA A 60 -7.19 -5.46 -10.75
N ASP A 61 -6.98 -6.78 -10.79
CA ASP A 61 -6.84 -7.65 -9.64
C ASP A 61 -5.40 -8.16 -9.53
N LEU A 62 -4.78 -7.95 -8.36
CA LEU A 62 -3.44 -8.46 -8.08
C LEU A 62 -3.49 -9.95 -7.75
N GLY A 63 -2.42 -10.69 -8.06
CA GLY A 63 -2.26 -12.08 -7.63
C GLY A 63 -2.30 -12.23 -6.10
N ALA A 64 -2.82 -13.35 -5.60
CA ALA A 64 -3.02 -13.59 -4.16
C ALA A 64 -1.73 -13.44 -3.34
N ALA A 65 -0.60 -13.93 -3.86
CA ALA A 65 0.70 -13.79 -3.23
C ALA A 65 1.13 -12.33 -3.06
N LEU A 66 0.99 -11.51 -4.11
CA LEU A 66 1.33 -10.08 -4.04
C LEU A 66 0.42 -9.33 -3.05
N ARG A 67 -0.89 -9.60 -3.09
CA ARG A 67 -1.85 -9.01 -2.11
C ARG A 67 -1.45 -9.33 -0.67
N LYS A 68 -1.03 -10.57 -0.40
CA LYS A 68 -0.59 -11.00 0.92
C LYS A 68 0.68 -10.26 1.37
N GLU A 69 1.67 -10.09 0.50
CA GLU A 69 2.89 -9.36 0.85
C GLU A 69 2.65 -7.85 1.03
N ILE A 70 1.75 -7.25 0.25
CA ILE A 70 1.32 -5.86 0.46
C ILE A 70 0.62 -5.73 1.81
N LYS A 71 -0.33 -6.63 2.12
CA LYS A 71 -1.04 -6.60 3.41
C LYS A 71 -0.10 -6.79 4.59
N ARG A 72 0.90 -7.67 4.46
CA ARG A 72 1.93 -7.85 5.49
C ARG A 72 2.77 -6.58 5.67
N ALA A 73 3.11 -5.89 4.58
CA ALA A 73 3.85 -4.63 4.65
C ALA A 73 3.05 -3.51 5.35
N ASP A 74 1.77 -3.39 5.00
CA ASP A 74 0.80 -2.49 5.62
C ASP A 74 0.68 -2.76 7.14
N GLN A 75 0.44 -4.01 7.53
CA GLN A 75 0.36 -4.38 8.96
C GLN A 75 1.63 -4.05 9.76
N ILE A 76 2.81 -4.23 9.15
CA ILE A 76 4.07 -3.86 9.81
C ILE A 76 4.18 -2.34 9.98
N ALA A 77 3.76 -1.54 8.98
CA ALA A 77 3.72 -0.09 9.10
C ALA A 77 2.76 0.33 10.22
N ALA A 78 1.54 -0.20 10.21
CA ALA A 78 0.51 0.08 11.23
C ALA A 78 0.97 -0.30 12.65
N TYR A 79 1.67 -1.42 12.85
CA TYR A 79 2.24 -1.79 14.14
C TYR A 79 3.19 -0.70 14.70
N TYR A 80 4.08 -0.18 13.86
CA TYR A 80 5.05 0.82 14.29
C TYR A 80 4.44 2.21 14.42
N GLU A 81 3.50 2.58 13.55
CA GLU A 81 2.71 3.81 13.72
C GLU A 81 1.92 3.78 15.03
N ALA A 82 1.30 2.64 15.35
CA ALA A 82 0.56 2.47 16.60
C ALA A 82 1.45 2.66 17.84
N THR A 83 2.61 2.01 17.85
CA THR A 83 3.53 2.04 19.02
C THR A 83 4.35 3.32 19.13
N LEU A 84 4.73 3.95 18.01
CA LEU A 84 5.58 5.14 18.03
C LEU A 84 4.80 6.45 18.01
N LEU A 85 3.62 6.48 17.39
CA LEU A 85 2.90 7.73 17.09
C LEU A 85 1.53 7.81 17.76
N ALA A 86 0.81 6.68 17.88
CA ALA A 86 -0.57 6.67 18.39
C ALA A 86 -0.69 6.25 19.86
N GLY A 87 0.43 5.98 20.55
CA GLY A 87 0.46 5.71 21.99
C GLY A 87 0.03 4.30 22.41
N PHE A 88 -0.07 3.35 21.47
CA PHE A 88 -0.37 1.96 21.80
C PHE A 88 0.83 1.31 22.51
N SER A 89 0.54 0.48 23.50
CA SER A 89 1.55 -0.42 24.06
C SER A 89 1.96 -1.48 23.03
N THR A 90 3.13 -2.08 23.26
CA THR A 90 3.59 -3.21 22.43
C THR A 90 2.67 -4.41 22.50
N ALA A 91 1.98 -4.61 23.63
CA ALA A 91 0.99 -5.67 23.80
C ALA A 91 -0.24 -5.43 22.92
N GLU A 92 -0.83 -4.24 22.99
CA GLU A 92 -1.99 -3.87 22.16
C GLU A 92 -1.64 -3.91 20.67
N ALA A 93 -0.50 -3.35 20.27
CA ALA A 93 -0.09 -3.38 18.87
C ALA A 93 0.15 -4.82 18.37
N THR A 94 0.68 -5.70 19.23
CA THR A 94 0.85 -7.12 18.90
C THR A 94 -0.50 -7.84 18.75
N GLU A 95 -1.48 -7.50 19.59
CA GLU A 95 -2.83 -8.05 19.51
C GLU A 95 -3.54 -7.62 18.22
N TYR A 96 -3.50 -6.33 17.88
CA TYR A 96 -4.24 -5.80 16.73
C TYR A 96 -3.55 -6.02 15.38
N PHE A 97 -2.22 -5.88 15.31
CA PHE A 97 -1.46 -5.90 14.04
C PHE A 97 -0.57 -7.13 13.89
N GLY A 98 -0.36 -7.89 14.97
CA GLY A 98 0.61 -8.98 15.02
C GLY A 98 2.04 -8.47 15.20
N ARG A 99 2.92 -9.35 15.68
CA ARG A 99 4.34 -9.01 15.87
C ARG A 99 5.10 -9.00 14.54
N PRO A 100 5.74 -7.88 14.14
CA PRO A 100 6.58 -7.84 12.94
C PRO A 100 7.69 -8.90 12.98
N ARG A 101 7.93 -9.58 11.86
CA ARG A 101 8.99 -10.59 11.70
C ARG A 101 9.78 -10.35 10.41
N GLY A 102 11.09 -10.55 10.48
CA GLY A 102 11.99 -10.45 9.33
C GLY A 102 12.07 -9.03 8.77
N PHE A 103 11.97 -8.02 9.64
CA PHE A 103 11.97 -6.61 9.30
C PHE A 103 12.78 -5.83 10.34
N SER A 104 13.64 -4.91 9.91
CA SER A 104 14.36 -4.00 10.81
C SER A 104 13.76 -2.60 10.72
N ILE A 105 13.34 -2.07 11.87
CA ILE A 105 12.73 -0.73 11.97
C ILE A 105 13.71 0.40 11.65
N GLU A 106 15.01 0.18 11.86
CA GLU A 106 16.07 1.19 11.68
C GLU A 106 16.14 1.76 10.26
N ARG A 107 15.50 1.09 9.30
CA ARG A 107 15.43 1.49 7.89
C ARG A 107 14.25 2.40 7.56
N LEU A 108 13.36 2.65 8.51
CA LEU A 108 12.20 3.54 8.33
C LEU A 108 12.27 4.74 9.27
N ASP A 109 11.81 5.87 8.76
CA ASP A 109 11.62 7.10 9.51
C ASP A 109 10.11 7.31 9.70
N PHE A 110 9.64 7.21 10.95
CA PHE A 110 8.24 7.43 11.33
C PHE A 110 7.99 8.85 11.83
N THR A 111 8.96 9.77 11.71
CA THR A 111 8.77 11.17 12.10
C THR A 111 7.62 11.78 11.31
N PRO A 112 6.54 12.30 11.94
CA PRO A 112 5.46 12.96 11.23
C PRO A 112 5.97 14.13 10.39
N ARG A 113 5.52 14.22 9.14
CA ARG A 113 5.95 15.24 8.17
C ARG A 113 4.78 16.14 7.77
N SER A 114 5.09 17.33 7.26
CA SER A 114 4.07 18.20 6.69
C SER A 114 3.41 17.57 5.46
N VAL A 115 2.17 17.98 5.17
CA VAL A 115 1.42 17.55 3.98
C VAL A 115 2.21 17.79 2.70
N THR A 116 2.83 18.97 2.58
CA THR A 116 3.64 19.34 1.41
C THR A 116 4.84 18.43 1.21
N TRP A 117 5.51 18.04 2.31
CA TRP A 117 6.63 17.11 2.26
C TRP A 117 6.17 15.72 1.84
N ALA A 118 5.09 15.20 2.45
CA ALA A 118 4.55 13.88 2.16
C ALA A 118 4.10 13.76 0.70
N GLN A 119 3.37 14.75 0.19
CA GLN A 119 2.97 14.82 -1.22
C GLN A 119 4.18 14.78 -2.16
N THR A 120 5.22 15.57 -1.86
CA THR A 120 6.43 15.63 -2.68
C THR A 120 7.17 14.30 -2.67
N ALA A 121 7.33 13.68 -1.50
CA ALA A 121 7.99 12.38 -1.34
C ALA A 121 7.23 11.26 -2.06
N PHE A 122 5.90 11.25 -1.94
CA PHE A 122 5.01 10.30 -2.62
C PHE A 122 5.14 10.40 -4.14
N LEU A 123 4.99 11.62 -4.70
CA LEU A 123 5.09 11.85 -6.15
C LEU A 123 6.49 11.51 -6.68
N LYS A 124 7.55 11.88 -5.94
CA LYS A 124 8.93 11.49 -6.30
C LYS A 124 9.08 9.97 -6.38
N ARG A 125 8.52 9.25 -5.40
CA ARG A 125 8.58 7.78 -5.37
C ARG A 125 7.76 7.16 -6.50
N PHE A 126 6.56 7.67 -6.75
CA PHE A 126 5.69 7.27 -7.84
C PHE A 126 6.40 7.40 -9.19
N THR A 127 6.92 8.59 -9.52
CA THR A 127 7.65 8.85 -10.78
C THR A 127 8.89 7.96 -10.92
N ALA A 128 9.62 7.73 -9.83
CA ALA A 128 10.79 6.85 -9.84
C ALA A 128 10.44 5.36 -10.06
N LEU A 129 9.23 4.92 -9.69
CA LEU A 129 8.74 3.59 -9.99
C LEU A 129 8.24 3.50 -11.43
N GLU A 130 7.45 4.47 -11.88
CA GLU A 130 6.98 4.57 -13.27
C GLU A 130 8.14 4.49 -14.28
N ALA A 131 9.21 5.25 -14.05
CA ALA A 131 10.40 5.25 -14.92
C ALA A 131 11.12 3.89 -15.00
N LYS A 132 10.88 2.98 -14.05
CA LYS A 132 11.47 1.63 -14.00
C LYS A 132 10.54 0.55 -14.54
N ARG A 133 9.30 0.89 -14.86
CA ARG A 133 8.35 -0.06 -15.43
C ARG A 133 8.67 -0.25 -16.90
N PRO A 134 8.61 -1.49 -17.41
CA PRO A 134 8.78 -1.71 -18.83
C PRO A 134 7.70 -0.91 -19.57
N SER A 135 8.09 -0.16 -20.59
CA SER A 135 7.14 0.46 -21.50
C SER A 135 6.29 -0.66 -22.10
N PHE A 136 4.97 -0.54 -22.00
CA PHE A 136 4.08 -1.48 -22.67
C PHE A 136 4.26 -1.28 -24.18
N VAL A 137 5.14 -2.08 -24.80
CA VAL A 137 5.09 -2.27 -26.25
C VAL A 137 3.86 -3.13 -26.48
N ALA A 138 2.80 -2.53 -27.01
CA ALA A 138 1.62 -3.26 -27.42
C ALA A 138 2.05 -4.33 -28.43
N ALA A 139 2.13 -5.58 -27.97
CA ALA A 139 2.30 -6.72 -28.84
C ALA A 139 1.01 -6.90 -29.66
N ASN A 140 1.16 -6.68 -30.97
CA ASN A 140 0.33 -7.19 -32.07
C ASN A 140 -1.05 -6.54 -32.31
N SER A 141 -1.07 -5.60 -33.25
CA SER A 141 -2.08 -5.59 -34.32
C SER A 141 -1.41 -6.06 -35.61
N THR A 142 -1.38 -7.37 -35.81
CA THR A 142 -1.10 -7.97 -37.12
C THR A 142 -1.98 -9.20 -37.24
N THR A 143 -3.18 -9.03 -37.78
CA THR A 143 -3.79 -9.91 -38.80
C THR A 143 -4.88 -9.11 -39.48
#